data_AF-A0A4Q6A8W0-F1
#
_entry.id   AF-A0A4Q6A8W0-F1
#
_cell.length_a   1.000
_cell.length_b   1.000
_cell.length_c   1.000
_cell.angle_alpha   90.00
_cell.angle_beta   90.00
_cell.angle_gamma   90.00
#
_symmetry.space_group_name_H-M   'P 1'
#
loop_
_entity.id
_entity.type
_entity.pdbx_description
1 polymer ?
#
loop_
_entity_poly.entity_id
_entity_poly.type
_entity_poly.pdbx_seq_one_letter_code
_entity_poly.pdbx_strand_id
1 'polypeptide(L)'
;MFLNLDGLLKEKNVRKEGFDYVSVSKVITNENMGRDNRFSRAEVEKIKQEPFVEDAAALTSNQFRAMINAGNIIPFSTDIFLESIKEDFLDTLPANFRWSPGQRHVPVIFSADYLEMYNIFAPSQDLPQLSAATIGAVNIILECSGPGGVHTFTAGIVALSDRINSVLVPEAFLTFANKNIGYNT
;
A
#
# COMPACT_ATOMS: atom_id res chain seq x y z
N MET A 1 9.92 28.28 4.13
CA MET A 1 8.87 28.83 5.01
C MET A 1 8.90 28.04 6.31
N PHE A 2 8.86 28.68 7.47
CA PHE A 2 8.78 28.00 8.77
C PHE A 2 7.38 28.24 9.34
N LEU A 3 6.67 27.17 9.69
CA LEU A 3 5.32 27.21 10.24
C LEU A 3 5.29 26.47 11.57
N ASN A 4 4.47 26.98 12.50
CA ASN A 4 4.16 26.28 13.73
C ASN A 4 3.09 25.20 13.43
N LEU A 5 3.49 23.93 13.52
CA LEU A 5 2.65 22.79 13.17
C LEU A 5 1.55 22.53 14.21
N ASP A 6 1.76 22.90 15.47
CA ASP A 6 0.80 22.67 16.56
C ASP A 6 -0.52 23.42 16.32
N GLY A 7 -0.45 24.57 15.64
CA GLY A 7 -1.63 25.35 15.25
C GLY A 7 -2.39 24.80 14.04
N LEU A 8 -1.78 23.91 13.24
CA LEU A 8 -2.34 23.36 12.00
C LEU A 8 -2.90 21.94 12.18
N LEU A 9 -2.50 21.23 13.23
CA LEU A 9 -2.92 19.85 13.52
C LEU A 9 -4.31 19.73 14.16
N LYS A 10 -5.10 20.81 14.24
CA LYS A 10 -6.47 20.75 14.74
C LYS A 10 -7.37 19.95 13.77
N GLU A 11 -7.67 18.72 14.19
CA GLU A 11 -8.93 17.98 13.95
C GLU A 11 -9.18 17.25 12.62
N LYS A 12 -8.17 16.77 11.88
CA LYS A 12 -8.47 16.08 10.60
C LYS A 12 -8.29 14.58 10.47
N ASN A 13 -7.54 13.92 11.35
CA ASN A 13 -7.42 12.48 11.28
C ASN A 13 -8.11 11.87 12.49
N VAL A 14 -9.31 11.31 12.28
CA VAL A 14 -10.04 10.54 13.27
C VAL A 14 -9.15 9.36 13.66
N ARG A 15 -8.49 9.46 14.81
CA ARG A 15 -7.66 8.41 15.38
C ARG A 15 -8.58 7.26 15.78
N LYS A 16 -8.37 6.08 15.23
CA LYS A 16 -9.00 4.88 15.77
C LYS A 16 -8.25 4.57 17.07
N GLU A 17 -8.95 4.61 18.19
CA GLU A 17 -8.43 4.21 19.51
C GLU A 17 -7.45 5.16 20.22
N GLY A 18 -7.16 6.34 19.64
CA GLY A 18 -6.38 7.39 20.32
C GLY A 18 -4.87 7.19 20.30
N PHE A 19 -4.38 6.12 19.66
CA PHE A 19 -2.96 5.87 19.43
C PHE A 19 -2.43 6.65 18.22
N ASP A 20 -1.12 6.88 18.20
CA ASP A 20 -0.39 7.40 17.05
C ASP A 20 0.43 6.27 16.43
N TYR A 21 0.47 6.22 15.10
CA TYR A 21 1.20 5.19 14.35
C TYR A 21 2.47 5.77 13.74
N VAL A 22 3.55 5.00 13.78
CA VAL A 22 4.83 5.35 13.15
C VAL A 22 5.28 4.19 12.26
N SER A 23 5.52 4.49 10.98
CA SER A 23 6.16 3.53 10.08
C SER A 23 7.66 3.51 10.36
N VAL A 24 8.22 2.30 10.50
CA VAL A 24 9.66 2.09 10.74
C VAL A 24 10.21 1.21 9.62
N SER A 25 11.32 1.64 9.04
CA SER A 25 12.03 0.91 7.99
C SER A 25 13.44 0.56 8.47
N LYS A 26 13.96 -0.59 8.03
CA LYS A 26 15.38 -0.89 8.22
C LYS A 26 16.23 0.03 7.36
N VAL A 27 17.31 0.53 7.93
CA VAL A 27 18.31 1.28 7.16
C VAL A 27 19.04 0.32 6.23
N ILE A 28 19.02 0.63 4.94
CA ILE A 28 19.77 -0.15 3.94
C ILE A 28 21.20 0.41 3.87
N THR A 29 22.18 -0.48 4.08
CA THR A 29 23.62 -0.20 4.07
C THR A 29 24.33 -1.05 3.04
N ASN A 30 25.61 -0.80 2.80
CA ASN A 30 26.44 -1.61 1.88
C ASN A 30 26.52 -3.08 2.31
N GLU A 31 26.37 -3.37 3.60
CA GLU A 31 26.47 -4.71 4.15
C GLU A 31 25.19 -5.53 3.94
N ASN A 32 24.02 -4.87 3.94
CA ASN A 32 22.72 -5.53 3.86
C ASN A 32 21.98 -5.32 2.52
N MET A 33 22.51 -4.49 1.61
CA MET A 33 21.94 -4.33 0.28
C MET A 33 21.85 -5.66 -0.47
N GLY A 34 20.76 -5.86 -1.21
CA GLY A 34 20.51 -7.10 -1.95
C GLY A 34 20.14 -8.33 -1.10
N ARG A 35 19.99 -8.17 0.23
CA ARG A 35 19.49 -9.22 1.12
C ARG A 35 18.00 -9.06 1.42
N ASP A 36 17.41 -10.09 2.01
CA ASP A 36 16.08 -9.97 2.62
C ASP A 36 16.19 -9.09 3.88
N ASN A 37 15.63 -7.88 3.80
CA ASN A 37 15.63 -6.90 4.86
C ASN A 37 14.26 -6.76 5.54
N ARG A 38 13.33 -7.70 5.30
CA ARG A 38 12.06 -7.72 6.03
C ARG A 38 12.29 -7.87 7.52
N PHE A 39 11.38 -7.33 8.33
CA PHE A 39 11.39 -7.58 9.76
C PHE A 39 11.02 -9.03 10.04
N SER A 40 11.91 -9.74 10.73
CA SER A 40 11.64 -11.07 11.25
C SER A 40 10.66 -11.00 12.42
N ARG A 41 9.97 -12.11 12.70
CA ARG A 41 9.07 -12.19 13.86
C ARG A 41 9.77 -11.80 15.16
N ALA A 42 11.00 -12.26 15.38
CA ALA A 42 11.78 -11.94 16.58
C ALA A 42 12.08 -10.43 16.70
N GLU A 43 12.35 -9.74 15.58
CA GLU A 43 12.56 -8.29 15.59
C GLU A 43 11.27 -7.53 15.90
N VAL A 44 10.13 -7.96 15.33
CA VAL A 44 8.83 -7.36 15.65
C VAL A 44 8.50 -7.55 17.13
N GLU A 45 8.67 -8.75 17.68
CA GLU A 45 8.45 -8.99 19.12
C GLU A 45 9.37 -8.15 20.00
N LYS A 46 10.61 -7.91 19.57
CA LYS A 46 11.52 -7.02 20.29
C LYS A 46 11.02 -5.57 20.29
N ILE A 47 10.49 -5.08 19.16
CA ILE A 47 9.91 -3.73 19.07
C ILE A 47 8.69 -3.60 20.01
N LYS A 48 7.84 -4.63 20.11
CA LYS A 48 6.69 -4.65 21.03
C LYS A 48 7.07 -4.59 22.51
N GLN A 49 8.32 -4.91 22.87
CA GLN A 49 8.78 -4.87 24.26
C GLN A 49 9.21 -3.48 24.72
N GLU A 50 9.31 -2.51 23.82
CA GLU A 50 9.66 -1.13 24.17
C GLU A 50 8.50 -0.48 24.94
N PRO A 51 8.77 0.24 26.04
CA PRO A 51 7.74 0.70 26.99
C PRO A 51 6.76 1.74 26.43
N PHE A 52 7.05 2.29 25.25
CA PHE A 52 6.23 3.28 24.56
C PHE A 52 5.51 2.70 23.33
N VAL A 53 5.64 1.39 23.06
CA VAL A 53 5.00 0.71 21.93
C VAL A 53 3.83 -0.13 22.45
N GLU A 54 2.62 0.20 22.01
CA GLU A 54 1.41 -0.57 22.35
C GLU A 54 1.33 -1.87 21.53
N ASP A 55 1.55 -1.79 20.21
CA ASP A 55 1.61 -2.95 19.32
C ASP A 55 2.52 -2.65 18.11
N ALA A 56 2.96 -3.71 17.43
CA ALA A 56 3.72 -3.63 16.19
C ALA A 56 3.32 -4.75 15.22
N ALA A 57 3.24 -4.41 13.94
CA ALA A 57 3.01 -5.38 12.88
C ALA A 57 3.95 -5.13 11.71
N ALA A 58 4.45 -6.21 11.12
CA ALA A 58 5.19 -6.13 9.86
C ALA A 58 4.21 -6.00 8.69
N LEU A 59 4.60 -5.21 7.69
CA LEU A 59 3.99 -5.27 6.37
C LEU A 59 4.36 -6.60 5.70
N THR A 60 3.36 -7.25 5.13
CA THR A 60 3.56 -8.41 4.26
C THR A 60 3.56 -7.93 2.82
N SER A 61 4.61 -8.24 2.06
CA SER A 61 4.74 -7.81 0.66
C SER A 61 4.44 -8.93 -0.33
N ASN A 62 4.05 -8.55 -1.56
CA ASN A 62 3.84 -9.48 -2.67
C ASN A 62 5.11 -10.27 -3.02
N GLN A 63 4.94 -11.56 -3.30
CA GLN A 63 5.98 -12.49 -3.78
C GLN A 63 5.80 -12.80 -5.28
N PHE A 64 5.17 -11.89 -6.01
CA PHE A 64 4.88 -11.93 -7.44
C PHE A 64 5.07 -10.53 -8.01
N ARG A 65 5.28 -10.39 -9.32
CA ARG A 65 5.30 -9.07 -9.96
C ARG A 65 3.87 -8.55 -10.09
N ALA A 66 3.63 -7.29 -9.73
CA ALA A 66 2.35 -6.62 -9.90
C ALA A 66 2.53 -5.39 -10.80
N MET A 67 1.68 -5.26 -11.80
CA MET A 67 1.69 -4.14 -12.74
C MET A 67 0.29 -3.54 -12.82
N ILE A 68 0.21 -2.21 -12.80
CA ILE A 68 -1.04 -1.49 -13.02
C ILE A 68 -1.08 -0.84 -14.39
N ASN A 69 -2.27 -0.83 -14.98
CA ASN A 69 -2.56 -0.16 -16.25
C ASN A 69 -3.95 0.47 -16.17
N ALA A 70 -4.08 1.76 -16.48
CA ALA A 70 -5.36 2.49 -16.43
C ALA A 70 -6.04 2.64 -17.81
N GLY A 71 -5.67 1.79 -18.76
CA GLY A 71 -6.20 1.75 -20.12
C GLY A 71 -5.98 3.06 -20.87
N ASN A 72 -7.01 3.50 -21.59
CA ASN A 72 -6.96 4.71 -22.41
C ASN A 72 -7.04 6.01 -21.60
N ILE A 73 -7.39 5.94 -20.30
CA ILE A 73 -7.50 7.13 -19.43
C ILE A 73 -6.10 7.61 -19.05
N ILE A 74 -5.20 6.66 -18.77
CA ILE A 74 -3.79 6.92 -18.52
C ILE A 74 -3.03 5.86 -19.32
N PRO A 75 -2.47 6.20 -20.50
CA PRO A 75 -1.66 5.28 -21.31
C PRO A 75 -0.28 5.05 -20.66
N PHE A 76 -0.29 4.70 -19.38
CA PHE A 76 0.84 4.46 -18.52
C PHE A 76 0.65 3.10 -17.87
N SER A 77 1.72 2.31 -17.88
CA SER A 77 1.80 1.07 -17.14
C SER A 77 3.02 1.12 -16.25
N THR A 78 2.89 0.67 -15.01
CA THR A 78 4.00 0.68 -14.07
C THR A 78 3.96 -0.53 -13.16
N ASP A 79 5.15 -1.00 -12.81
CA ASP A 79 5.32 -1.98 -11.75
C ASP A 79 5.03 -1.31 -10.42
N ILE A 80 4.23 -1.99 -9.61
CA ILE A 80 3.95 -1.61 -8.24
C ILE A 80 4.29 -2.76 -7.32
N PHE A 81 4.52 -2.44 -6.06
CA PHE A 81 4.49 -3.43 -4.99
C PHE A 81 3.14 -3.36 -4.30
N LEU A 82 2.68 -4.51 -3.80
CA LEU A 82 1.45 -4.64 -3.03
C LEU A 82 1.81 -5.12 -1.65
N GLU A 83 1.19 -4.51 -0.63
CA GLU A 83 1.40 -4.92 0.74
C GLU A 83 0.09 -5.13 1.47
N SER A 84 0.17 -5.81 2.60
CA SER A 84 -0.93 -5.95 3.53
C SER A 84 -0.44 -5.79 4.96
N ILE A 85 -1.32 -5.28 5.80
CA ILE A 85 -1.12 -5.11 7.24
C ILE A 85 -2.39 -5.54 7.96
N LYS A 86 -2.25 -5.97 9.20
CA LYS A 86 -3.39 -6.30 10.07
C LYS A 86 -4.34 -5.09 10.16
N GLU A 87 -5.63 -5.34 9.99
CA GLU A 87 -6.68 -4.30 9.95
C GLU A 87 -6.68 -3.35 11.17
N ASP A 88 -6.21 -3.82 12.32
CA ASP A 88 -6.09 -3.04 13.56
C ASP A 88 -5.11 -1.86 13.44
N PHE A 89 -4.19 -1.89 12.46
CA PHE A 89 -3.23 -0.82 12.18
C PHE A 89 -3.76 0.21 11.16
N LEU A 90 -5.03 0.09 10.76
CA LEU A 90 -5.68 1.01 9.84
C LEU A 90 -6.73 1.85 10.58
N ASP A 91 -6.43 3.15 10.74
CA ASP A 91 -7.29 4.15 11.37
C ASP A 91 -8.69 4.18 10.74
N THR A 92 -8.74 4.22 9.41
CA THR A 92 -10.00 4.26 8.67
C THR A 92 -9.99 3.14 7.65
N LEU A 93 -10.77 2.10 7.91
CA LEU A 93 -10.94 0.98 6.99
C LEU A 93 -12.29 1.09 6.29
N PRO A 94 -12.33 1.34 4.97
CA PRO A 94 -13.57 1.33 4.22
C PRO A 94 -14.29 -0.01 4.36
N ALA A 95 -15.61 -0.01 4.56
CA ALA A 95 -16.39 -1.24 4.73
C ALA A 95 -16.27 -2.22 3.54
N ASN A 96 -15.94 -1.70 2.36
CA ASN A 96 -15.71 -2.43 1.12
C ASN A 96 -14.25 -2.88 0.92
N PHE A 97 -13.34 -2.64 1.87
CA PHE A 97 -11.97 -3.16 1.83
C PHE A 97 -11.92 -4.64 2.26
N ARG A 98 -12.60 -5.49 1.49
CA ARG A 98 -12.65 -6.94 1.72
C ARG A 98 -12.52 -7.66 0.40
N TRP A 99 -11.83 -8.79 0.41
CA TRP A 99 -11.67 -9.64 -0.77
C TRP A 99 -11.83 -11.11 -0.40
N SER A 100 -12.32 -11.93 -1.33
CA SER A 100 -12.43 -13.37 -1.16
C SER A 100 -12.04 -14.13 -2.43
N PRO A 101 -11.49 -15.35 -2.31
CA PRO A 101 -11.12 -16.17 -3.46
C PRO A 101 -12.23 -16.27 -4.51
N GLY A 102 -11.87 -16.05 -5.77
CA GLY A 102 -12.80 -16.04 -6.91
C GLY A 102 -13.29 -14.65 -7.32
N GLN A 103 -13.13 -13.63 -6.46
CA GLN A 103 -13.43 -12.24 -6.85
C GLN A 103 -12.36 -11.68 -7.79
N ARG A 104 -12.79 -11.04 -8.88
CA ARG A 104 -11.90 -10.36 -9.83
C ARG A 104 -11.56 -8.92 -9.42
N HIS A 105 -12.42 -8.30 -8.64
CA HIS A 105 -12.24 -6.93 -8.16
C HIS A 105 -11.49 -6.93 -6.84
N VAL A 106 -10.40 -6.19 -6.76
CA VAL A 106 -9.54 -6.06 -5.58
C VAL A 106 -9.65 -4.62 -5.08
N PRO A 107 -10.24 -4.37 -3.90
CA PRO A 107 -10.21 -3.04 -3.31
C PRO A 107 -8.78 -2.73 -2.87
N VAL A 108 -8.30 -1.53 -3.15
CA VAL A 108 -6.95 -1.09 -2.77
C VAL A 108 -7.00 0.23 -2.00
N ILE A 109 -6.12 0.39 -1.02
CA ILE A 109 -5.84 1.68 -0.41
C ILE A 109 -4.51 2.15 -0.98
N PHE A 110 -4.49 3.35 -1.54
CA PHE A 110 -3.35 3.87 -2.30
C PHE A 110 -2.64 4.99 -1.55
N SER A 111 -1.31 5.04 -1.60
CA SER A 111 -0.55 6.14 -1.00
C SER A 111 -0.92 7.49 -1.64
N ALA A 112 -1.22 8.49 -0.82
CA ALA A 112 -1.45 9.86 -1.28
C ALA A 112 -0.19 10.44 -1.96
N ASP A 113 1.00 10.08 -1.47
CA ASP A 113 2.29 10.48 -2.05
C ASP A 113 2.45 9.97 -3.48
N TYR A 114 1.89 8.80 -3.82
CA TYR A 114 1.96 8.26 -5.18
C TYR A 114 1.08 9.03 -6.15
N LEU A 115 -0.11 9.45 -5.70
CA LEU A 115 -0.96 10.34 -6.49
C LEU A 115 -0.29 11.71 -6.68
N GLU A 116 0.38 12.22 -5.66
CA GLU A 116 1.13 13.48 -5.75
C GLU A 116 2.30 13.36 -6.74
N MET A 117 3.11 12.31 -6.60
CA MET A 117 4.21 12.02 -7.54
C MET A 117 3.69 11.89 -8.97
N TYR A 118 2.54 11.21 -9.16
CA TYR A 118 1.84 11.17 -10.44
C TYR A 118 1.52 12.56 -10.98
N ASN A 119 0.87 13.39 -10.17
CA ASN A 119 0.46 14.73 -10.57
C ASN A 119 1.64 15.66 -10.86
N ILE A 120 2.81 15.43 -10.27
CA ILE A 120 4.03 16.18 -10.59
C ILE A 120 4.53 15.82 -11.99
N PHE A 121 4.58 14.54 -12.35
CA PHE A 121 5.12 14.12 -13.65
C PHE A 121 4.12 14.24 -14.80
N ALA A 122 2.82 14.05 -14.55
CA ALA A 122 1.79 13.89 -15.57
C ALA A 122 1.77 15.04 -16.61
N PRO A 123 1.83 16.33 -16.23
CA PRO A 123 1.85 17.43 -17.19
C PRO A 123 3.03 17.39 -18.15
N SER A 124 4.20 16.86 -17.72
CA SER A 124 5.38 16.76 -18.57
C SER A 124 5.28 15.68 -19.66
N GLN A 125 4.29 14.79 -19.55
CA GLN A 125 4.02 13.70 -20.47
C GLN A 125 2.68 13.89 -21.21
N ASP A 126 2.14 15.13 -21.21
CA ASP A 126 0.82 15.46 -21.75
C ASP A 126 -0.33 14.63 -21.13
N LEU A 127 -0.13 14.14 -19.90
CA LEU A 127 -1.12 13.38 -19.14
C LEU A 127 -1.93 14.30 -18.20
N PRO A 128 -3.23 14.01 -17.97
CA PRO A 128 -4.04 14.78 -17.05
C PRO A 128 -3.60 14.55 -15.62
N GLN A 129 -3.60 15.61 -14.81
CA GLN A 129 -3.55 15.45 -13.37
C GLN A 129 -4.87 14.87 -12.86
N LEU A 130 -4.81 14.09 -11.78
CA LEU A 130 -5.93 13.37 -11.21
C LEU A 130 -6.22 13.85 -9.79
N SER A 131 -7.49 14.12 -9.54
CA SER A 131 -7.97 14.34 -8.18
C SER A 131 -8.16 13.02 -7.43
N ALA A 132 -8.25 13.07 -6.10
CA ALA A 132 -8.60 11.92 -5.28
C ALA A 132 -9.96 11.28 -5.69
N ALA A 133 -10.94 12.11 -6.07
CA ALA A 133 -12.23 11.64 -6.54
C ALA A 133 -12.11 10.95 -7.91
N THR A 134 -11.28 11.50 -8.80
CA THR A 134 -11.07 10.94 -10.13
C THR A 134 -10.36 9.60 -10.06
N ILE A 135 -9.24 9.49 -9.33
CA ILE A 135 -8.47 8.25 -9.23
C ILE A 135 -9.29 7.11 -8.61
N GLY A 136 -10.18 7.42 -7.64
CA GLY A 136 -11.09 6.44 -7.04
C GLY A 136 -12.13 5.87 -8.00
N ALA A 137 -12.47 6.60 -9.07
CA ALA A 137 -13.41 6.15 -10.10
C ALA A 137 -12.74 5.38 -11.26
N VAL A 138 -11.41 5.39 -11.33
CA VAL A 138 -10.68 4.72 -12.41
C VAL A 138 -10.65 3.21 -12.15
N ASN A 139 -11.09 2.44 -13.14
CA ASN A 139 -10.91 0.99 -13.14
C ASN A 139 -9.48 0.67 -13.57
N ILE A 140 -8.64 0.31 -12.61
CA ILE A 140 -7.25 -0.04 -12.85
C ILE A 140 -7.20 -1.53 -13.18
N ILE A 141 -6.50 -1.91 -14.24
CA ILE A 141 -6.15 -3.29 -14.53
C ILE A 141 -4.93 -3.62 -13.68
N LEU A 142 -5.05 -4.64 -12.82
CA LEU A 142 -3.97 -5.16 -12.00
C LEU A 142 -3.53 -6.51 -12.59
N GLU A 143 -2.37 -6.54 -13.21
CA GLU A 143 -1.74 -7.77 -13.69
C GLU A 143 -0.76 -8.30 -12.64
N CYS A 144 -1.00 -9.51 -12.17
CA CYS A 144 -0.12 -10.22 -11.25
C CYS A 144 0.54 -11.38 -11.99
N SER A 145 1.87 -11.44 -12.02
CA SER A 145 2.62 -12.46 -12.74
C SER A 145 3.72 -13.09 -11.88
N GLY A 146 3.90 -14.40 -11.98
CA GLY A 146 4.94 -15.17 -11.30
C GLY A 146 4.99 -16.61 -11.78
N PRO A 147 5.65 -17.54 -11.04
CA PRO A 147 5.72 -18.95 -11.40
C PRO A 147 4.35 -19.64 -11.55
N GLY A 148 3.34 -19.15 -10.84
CA GLY A 148 1.96 -19.64 -10.95
C GLY A 148 1.21 -19.21 -12.21
N GLY A 149 1.84 -18.36 -13.05
CA GLY A 149 1.26 -17.82 -14.27
C GLY A 149 0.91 -16.34 -14.17
N VAL A 150 0.11 -15.87 -15.11
CA VAL A 150 -0.36 -14.47 -15.19
C VAL A 150 -1.85 -14.43 -14.87
N HIS A 151 -2.22 -13.60 -13.92
CA HIS A 151 -3.60 -13.38 -13.50
C HIS A 151 -3.93 -11.89 -13.57
N THR A 152 -5.05 -11.57 -14.20
CA THR A 152 -5.52 -10.19 -14.34
C THR A 152 -6.73 -9.96 -13.45
N PHE A 153 -6.64 -8.92 -12.62
CA PHE A 153 -7.68 -8.42 -11.73
C PHE A 153 -8.08 -7.01 -12.15
N THR A 154 -9.20 -6.51 -11.61
CA THR A 154 -9.48 -5.08 -11.58
C THR A 154 -9.21 -4.56 -10.17
N ALA A 155 -8.49 -3.46 -10.06
CA ALA A 155 -8.24 -2.78 -8.80
C ALA A 155 -9.11 -1.51 -8.71
N GLY A 156 -9.78 -1.33 -7.57
CA GLY A 156 -10.54 -0.13 -7.25
C GLY A 156 -9.94 0.58 -6.05
N ILE A 157 -9.55 1.84 -6.21
CA ILE A 157 -9.01 2.64 -5.12
C ILE A 157 -10.17 3.08 -4.22
N VAL A 158 -10.27 2.47 -3.04
CA VAL A 158 -11.36 2.71 -2.08
C VAL A 158 -11.02 3.78 -1.04
N ALA A 159 -9.73 4.08 -0.86
CA ALA A 159 -9.24 5.18 -0.04
C ALA A 159 -7.82 5.59 -0.44
N LEU A 160 -7.42 6.79 -0.02
CA LEU A 160 -6.03 7.24 -0.03
C LEU A 160 -5.47 7.24 1.40
N SER A 161 -4.21 6.84 1.56
CA SER A 161 -3.50 6.85 2.84
C SER A 161 -2.43 7.94 2.86
N ASP A 162 -2.45 8.78 3.89
CA ASP A 162 -1.42 9.75 4.23
C ASP A 162 -0.38 9.19 5.22
N ARG A 163 -0.62 7.99 5.78
CA ARG A 163 0.23 7.39 6.82
C ARG A 163 1.10 6.24 6.33
N ILE A 164 0.66 5.52 5.30
CA ILE A 164 1.34 4.31 4.80
C ILE A 164 1.69 4.53 3.34
N ASN A 165 2.99 4.62 3.08
CA ASN A 165 3.53 4.81 1.73
C ASN A 165 3.64 3.48 0.99
N SER A 166 2.49 2.93 0.62
CA SER A 166 2.36 1.63 -0.07
C SER A 166 1.04 1.55 -0.84
N VAL A 167 0.85 0.46 -1.59
CA VAL A 167 -0.45 0.05 -2.15
C VAL A 167 -0.97 -1.12 -1.33
N LEU A 168 -1.92 -0.85 -0.45
CA LEU A 168 -2.47 -1.87 0.44
C LEU A 168 -3.61 -2.63 -0.21
N VAL A 169 -3.56 -3.95 -0.06
CA VAL A 169 -4.60 -4.91 -0.45
C VAL A 169 -5.07 -5.69 0.77
N PRO A 170 -6.31 -6.24 0.76
CA PRO A 170 -6.79 -7.09 1.83
C PRO A 170 -5.86 -8.30 2.04
N GLU A 171 -5.63 -8.67 3.31
CA GLU A 171 -4.74 -9.78 3.68
C GLU A 171 -5.12 -11.07 2.92
N ALA A 172 -6.41 -11.38 2.86
CA ALA A 172 -6.93 -12.53 2.13
C ALA A 172 -6.52 -12.56 0.65
N PHE A 173 -6.47 -11.40 -0.01
CA PHE A 173 -6.01 -11.31 -1.40
C PHE A 173 -4.51 -11.58 -1.50
N LEU A 174 -3.71 -10.92 -0.67
CA LEU A 174 -2.26 -11.06 -0.74
C LEU A 174 -1.80 -12.48 -0.40
N THR A 175 -2.39 -13.10 0.64
CA THR A 175 -2.13 -14.50 0.99
C THR A 175 -2.49 -15.43 -0.17
N PHE A 176 -3.65 -15.23 -0.81
CA PHE A 176 -4.04 -15.99 -1.98
C PHE A 176 -3.04 -15.80 -3.13
N ALA A 177 -2.72 -14.55 -3.49
CA ALA A 177 -1.89 -14.24 -4.65
C ALA A 177 -0.45 -14.72 -4.44
N ASN A 178 0.12 -14.55 -3.24
CA ASN A 178 1.44 -15.09 -2.90
C ASN A 178 1.49 -16.61 -3.05
N LYS A 179 0.46 -17.32 -2.58
CA LYS A 179 0.39 -18.78 -2.66
C LYS A 179 0.17 -19.33 -4.08
N ASN A 180 -0.64 -18.65 -4.89
CA ASN A 180 -1.09 -19.18 -6.18
C ASN A 180 -0.33 -18.61 -7.39
N ILE A 181 0.25 -17.42 -7.26
CA ILE A 181 0.92 -16.70 -8.35
C ILE A 181 2.42 -16.58 -8.06
N GLY A 182 2.73 -16.25 -6.80
CA GLY A 182 4.08 -15.92 -6.37
C GLY A 182 5.04 -17.08 -6.25
N TYR A 183 6.28 -16.73 -5.93
CA TYR A 183 7.30 -17.69 -5.53
C TYR A 183 6.95 -18.20 -4.13
N ASN A 184 6.77 -19.52 -4.00
CA ASN A 184 6.69 -20.16 -2.68
C ASN A 184 8.08 -20.09 -2.03
N THR A 185 8.36 -18.99 -1.33
CA THR A 185 9.55 -18.81 -0.49
C THR A 185 9.17 -18.67 0.96
#